data_AF-A0A128EY00-F1
#
_entry.id   AF-A0A128EY00-F1
#
_cell.length_a   1.000
_cell.length_b   1.000
_cell.length_c   1.000
_cell.angle_alpha   90.00
_cell.angle_beta   90.00
_cell.angle_gamma   90.00
#
_symmetry.space_group_name_H-M   'P 1'
#
loop_
_entity.id
_entity.type
_entity.pdbx_description
1 polymer ?
#
loop_
_entity_poly.entity_id
_entity_poly.type
_entity_poly.pdbx_seq_one_letter_code
_entity_poly.pdbx_strand_id
1 'polypeptide(L)'
;MAAEKLTTGRLVQILVVMTVLIAAFIWRTLEHSESTSLQKCSVVAGSCSVSLRGETVEINFENQDDKSQIMRVRSVFEPGELRLLAEPVIVITSHKVLANEGEKRAYIYALPTDVNYGSAQKWMLFIDQDQLEINF
;
A
#
# COMPACT_ATOMS: atom_id res chain seq x y z
N MET A 1 2.87 -25.59 41.29
CA MET A 1 4.10 -25.04 41.92
C MET A 1 3.64 -24.17 43.08
N ALA A 2 4.25 -24.30 44.27
CA ALA A 2 3.83 -23.56 45.45
C ALA A 2 3.83 -22.06 45.15
N ALA A 3 2.66 -21.42 45.29
CA ALA A 3 2.54 -19.98 45.19
C ALA A 3 3.30 -19.39 46.38
N GLU A 4 4.55 -18.99 46.15
CA GLU A 4 5.37 -18.27 47.12
C GLU A 4 4.53 -17.10 47.66
N LYS A 5 4.47 -16.91 48.98
CA LYS A 5 3.72 -15.79 49.57
C LYS A 5 4.24 -14.49 48.95
N LEU A 6 3.47 -13.89 48.05
CA LEU A 6 3.77 -12.58 47.50
C LEU A 6 3.78 -11.59 48.67
N THR A 7 4.96 -11.17 49.08
CA THR A 7 5.10 -10.02 49.97
C THR A 7 4.53 -8.82 49.23
N THR A 8 3.75 -8.00 49.92
CA THR A 8 3.00 -6.87 49.34
C THR A 8 3.89 -5.96 48.48
N GLY A 9 5.16 -5.78 48.86
CA GLY A 9 6.14 -5.03 48.08
C GLY A 9 6.44 -5.61 46.70
N ARG A 10 6.57 -6.94 46.56
CA ARG A 10 6.79 -7.60 45.25
C ARG A 10 5.57 -7.48 44.34
N LEU A 11 4.38 -7.49 44.92
CA LEU A 11 3.12 -7.33 44.17
C LEU A 11 3.02 -5.95 43.54
N VAL A 12 3.32 -4.89 44.30
CA VAL A 12 3.30 -3.50 43.78
C VAL A 12 4.32 -3.33 42.65
N GLN A 13 5.52 -3.91 42.80
CA GLN A 13 6.54 -3.84 41.75
C GLN A 13 6.05 -4.48 40.44
N ILE A 14 5.44 -5.67 40.52
CA ILE A 14 4.89 -6.35 39.33
C ILE A 14 3.79 -5.50 38.68
N LEU A 15 2.89 -4.91 39.47
CA LEU A 15 1.83 -4.06 38.93
C LEU A 15 2.39 -2.83 38.21
N VAL A 16 3.40 -2.17 38.77
CA VAL A 16 4.05 -1.01 38.14
C VAL A 16 4.74 -1.40 36.83
N VAL A 17 5.46 -2.53 36.81
CA VAL A 17 6.09 -3.01 35.57
C VAL A 17 5.03 -3.38 34.52
N MET A 18 3.95 -4.04 34.94
CA MET A 18 2.84 -4.41 34.06
C MET A 18 2.17 -3.17 33.44
N THR A 19 1.91 -2.12 34.21
CA THR A 19 1.29 -0.90 33.66
C THR A 19 2.21 -0.20 32.67
N VAL A 20 3.51 -0.12 32.95
CA VAL A 20 4.50 0.46 32.02
C VAL A 20 4.55 -0.33 30.71
N LEU A 21 4.57 -1.66 30.78
CA LEU A 21 4.58 -2.51 29.59
C LEU A 21 3.31 -2.37 28.77
N ILE A 22 2.13 -2.32 29.42
CA ILE A 22 0.85 -2.11 28.74
C ILE A 22 0.81 -0.74 28.07
N ALA A 23 1.24 0.32 28.75
CA ALA A 23 1.26 1.67 28.18
C ALA A 23 2.19 1.76 26.96
N ALA A 24 3.39 1.18 27.04
CA ALA A 24 4.32 1.14 25.92
C ALA A 24 3.77 0.33 24.73
N PHE A 25 3.10 -0.79 25.02
CA PHE A 25 2.46 -1.62 24.00
C PHE A 25 1.28 -0.91 23.32
N ILE A 26 0.43 -0.24 24.08
CA ILE A 26 -0.69 0.55 23.54
C ILE A 26 -0.16 1.69 22.68
N TRP A 27 0.86 2.42 23.15
CA TRP A 27 1.48 3.49 22.36
C TRP A 27 1.99 2.97 21.02
N ARG A 28 2.69 1.83 21.02
CA ARG A 28 3.15 1.20 19.78
C ARG A 28 2.01 0.67 18.91
N THR A 29 0.91 0.20 19.49
CA THR A 29 -0.23 -0.31 18.73
C THR A 29 -1.00 0.81 18.04
N LEU A 30 -1.16 1.97 18.70
CA LEU A 30 -1.81 3.14 18.09
C LEU A 30 -0.95 3.74 16.97
N GLU A 31 0.37 3.82 17.15
CA GLU A 31 1.29 4.34 16.12
C GLU A 31 1.27 3.51 14.82
N HIS A 32 1.11 2.19 14.90
CA HIS A 32 1.05 1.33 13.72
C HIS A 32 -0.35 1.23 13.09
N SER A 33 -1.34 1.92 13.67
CA SER A 33 -2.68 2.04 13.08
C SER A 33 -2.78 3.23 12.13
N GLU A 34 -1.66 3.68 11.55
CA GLU A 34 -1.69 4.63 10.44
C GLU A 34 -2.66 4.10 9.39
N SER A 35 -3.68 4.92 9.17
CA SER A 35 -4.84 4.64 8.35
C SER A 35 -4.38 4.14 6.99
N THR A 36 -4.78 2.92 6.62
CA THR A 36 -4.85 2.49 5.23
C THR A 36 -5.74 3.51 4.50
N SER A 37 -5.12 4.52 3.90
CA SER A 37 -5.87 5.57 3.23
C SER A 37 -6.25 5.01 1.87
N LEU A 38 -7.53 4.65 1.73
CA LEU A 38 -8.06 4.27 0.42
C LEU A 38 -8.17 5.55 -0.40
N GLN A 39 -7.22 5.74 -1.30
CA GLN A 39 -7.19 6.87 -2.20
C GLN A 39 -7.80 6.49 -3.54
N LYS A 40 -8.54 7.43 -4.14
CA LYS A 40 -9.19 7.21 -5.44
C LYS A 40 -8.44 7.97 -6.53
N CYS A 41 -8.01 7.25 -7.55
CA CYS A 41 -7.41 7.79 -8.76
C CYS A 41 -8.41 7.65 -9.91
N SER A 42 -8.91 8.75 -10.46
CA SER A 42 -9.71 8.72 -11.70
C SER A 42 -8.79 8.97 -12.88
N VAL A 43 -8.67 8.01 -13.79
CA VAL A 43 -7.85 8.15 -14.99
C VAL A 43 -8.56 9.09 -15.96
N VAL A 44 -7.93 10.23 -16.26
CA VAL A 44 -8.43 11.20 -17.24
C VAL A 44 -7.40 11.31 -18.36
N ALA A 45 -7.82 11.06 -19.60
CA ALA A 45 -6.94 11.08 -20.77
C ALA A 45 -5.69 10.17 -20.67
N GLY A 46 -5.81 9.02 -19.98
CA GLY A 46 -4.73 8.03 -19.86
C GLY A 46 -3.69 8.32 -18.78
N SER A 47 -3.94 9.29 -17.90
CA SER A 47 -3.08 9.56 -16.73
C SER A 47 -3.89 9.85 -15.47
N CYS A 48 -3.28 9.65 -14.31
CA CYS A 48 -3.82 10.01 -13.01
C CYS A 48 -2.70 10.41 -12.03
N SER A 49 -2.94 11.42 -11.19
CA SER A 49 -2.01 11.83 -10.14
C SER A 49 -2.71 11.86 -8.79
N VAL A 50 -2.08 11.26 -7.77
CA VAL A 50 -2.60 11.21 -6.40
C VAL A 50 -1.52 11.66 -5.43
N SER A 51 -1.91 12.37 -4.36
CA SER A 51 -1.00 12.74 -3.28
C SER A 51 -1.10 11.69 -2.16
N LEU A 52 0.00 10.95 -1.93
CA LEU A 52 0.15 9.99 -0.84
C LEU A 52 1.17 10.54 0.16
N ARG A 53 0.75 10.75 1.41
CA ARG A 53 1.62 11.23 2.51
C ARG A 53 2.43 12.50 2.17
N GLY A 54 1.87 13.37 1.33
CA GLY A 54 2.53 14.62 0.86
C GLY A 54 3.35 14.47 -0.41
N GLU A 55 3.56 13.24 -0.90
CA GLU A 55 4.25 12.95 -2.16
C GLU A 55 3.27 12.70 -3.30
N THR A 56 3.55 13.26 -4.47
CA THR A 56 2.70 13.05 -5.65
C THR A 56 3.14 11.81 -6.43
N VAL A 57 2.25 10.82 -6.50
CA VAL A 57 2.38 9.62 -7.33
C VAL A 57 1.67 9.88 -8.66
N GLU A 58 2.40 9.68 -9.75
CA GLU A 58 1.87 9.82 -11.12
C GLU A 58 1.72 8.44 -11.75
N ILE A 59 0.58 8.20 -12.39
CA ILE A 59 0.24 6.96 -13.06
C ILE A 59 -0.10 7.29 -14.50
N ASN A 60 0.65 6.72 -15.43
CA ASN A 60 0.44 6.90 -16.86
C ASN A 60 0.16 5.55 -17.53
N PHE A 61 -0.82 5.52 -18.42
CA PHE A 61 -1.15 4.37 -19.24
C PHE A 61 -0.63 4.63 -20.65
N GLU A 62 0.34 3.82 -21.09
CA GLU A 62 0.93 3.91 -22.42
C GLU A 62 0.52 2.67 -23.22
N ASN A 63 0.09 2.87 -24.46
CA ASN A 63 -0.11 1.79 -25.41
C ASN A 63 1.23 1.48 -26.07
N GLN A 64 1.70 0.25 -25.94
CA GLN A 64 2.89 -0.23 -26.63
C GLN A 64 2.51 -0.76 -28.03
N ASP A 65 3.44 -0.66 -28.99
CA ASP A 65 3.24 -0.98 -30.41
C ASP A 65 2.63 -2.38 -30.68
N ASP A 66 2.78 -3.33 -29.75
CA ASP A 66 2.28 -4.70 -29.85
C ASP A 66 0.88 -4.94 -29.24
N LYS A 67 0.05 -3.89 -29.11
CA LYS A 67 -1.29 -3.92 -28.45
C LYS A 67 -1.27 -4.24 -26.95
N SER A 68 -0.10 -4.34 -26.34
CA SER A 68 0.05 -4.39 -24.88
C SER A 68 -0.13 -2.99 -24.29
N GLN A 69 -0.95 -2.88 -23.25
CA GLN A 69 -1.05 -1.65 -22.46
C GLN A 69 -0.09 -1.78 -21.28
N ILE A 70 0.74 -0.76 -21.05
CA ILE A 70 1.62 -0.70 -19.89
C ILE A 70 1.16 0.43 -18.97
N MET A 71 1.22 0.17 -17.66
CA MET A 71 0.98 1.16 -16.63
C MET A 71 2.32 1.54 -16.01
N ARG A 72 2.69 2.81 -16.14
CA ARG A 72 3.88 3.40 -15.54
C ARG A 72 3.49 4.16 -14.28
N VAL A 73 4.01 3.72 -13.14
CA VAL A 73 3.83 4.38 -11.84
C VAL A 73 5.12 5.08 -11.46
N ARG A 74 5.07 6.40 -11.28
CA ARG A 74 6.19 7.20 -10.75
C ARG A 74 5.90 7.54 -9.31
N SER A 75 6.75 7.06 -8.41
CA SER A 75 6.57 7.21 -6.97
C SER A 75 7.93 7.24 -6.26
N VAL A 76 7.97 7.89 -5.10
CA VAL A 76 9.09 7.79 -4.15
C VAL A 76 9.01 6.46 -3.38
N PHE A 77 7.79 5.99 -3.11
CA PHE A 77 7.51 4.72 -2.46
C PHE A 77 7.55 3.55 -3.45
N GLU A 78 7.98 2.38 -2.98
CA GLU A 78 7.97 1.15 -3.76
C GLU A 78 6.54 0.60 -3.87
N PRO A 79 5.95 0.56 -5.07
CA PRO A 79 4.63 0.00 -5.28
C PRO A 79 4.72 -1.53 -5.29
N GLY A 80 3.76 -2.16 -4.63
CA GLY A 80 3.61 -3.60 -4.54
C GLY A 80 2.81 -4.17 -5.71
N GLU A 81 1.88 -5.06 -5.38
CA GLU A 81 1.03 -5.74 -6.36
C GLU A 81 -0.04 -4.80 -6.92
N LEU A 82 -0.34 -4.96 -8.21
CA LEU A 82 -1.52 -4.42 -8.84
C LEU A 82 -2.57 -5.53 -8.94
N ARG A 83 -3.75 -5.32 -8.37
CA ARG A 83 -4.84 -6.31 -8.37
C ARG A 83 -6.02 -5.79 -9.17
N LEU A 84 -6.52 -6.62 -10.08
CA LEU A 84 -7.81 -6.42 -10.70
C LEU A 84 -8.87 -7.14 -9.87
N LEU A 85 -9.83 -6.39 -9.33
CA LEU A 85 -11.00 -6.93 -8.66
C LEU A 85 -12.03 -7.39 -9.70
N ALA A 86 -11.68 -8.45 -10.43
CA ALA A 86 -12.58 -9.22 -11.28
C ALA A 86 -12.76 -10.63 -10.70
N GLU A 87 -13.71 -11.40 -11.24
CA GLU A 87 -13.85 -12.83 -10.95
C GLU A 87 -13.32 -13.62 -12.17
N PRO A 88 -12.14 -14.27 -12.09
CA PRO A 88 -11.21 -14.37 -10.97
C PRO A 88 -10.32 -13.12 -10.76
N VAL A 89 -9.79 -12.94 -9.54
CA VAL A 89 -8.88 -11.84 -9.21
C VAL A 89 -7.57 -12.03 -9.95
N ILE A 90 -7.16 -11.04 -10.75
CA ILE A 90 -5.89 -11.07 -11.48
C ILE A 90 -4.86 -10.25 -10.69
N VAL A 91 -3.75 -10.88 -10.31
CA VAL A 91 -2.64 -10.22 -9.60
C VAL A 91 -1.48 -10.01 -10.57
N ILE A 92 -1.09 -8.76 -10.76
CA ILE A 92 0.04 -8.34 -11.58
C ILE A 92 1.13 -7.86 -10.62
N THR A 93 2.18 -8.66 -10.47
CA THR A 93 3.36 -8.29 -9.68
C THR A 93 4.19 -7.27 -10.46
N SER A 94 4.91 -6.36 -9.79
CA SER A 94 5.70 -5.32 -10.45
C SER A 94 6.82 -5.89 -11.34
N HIS A 95 7.17 -5.19 -12.42
CA HIS A 95 8.30 -5.55 -13.28
C HIS A 95 9.16 -4.31 -13.61
N LYS A 96 10.49 -4.46 -13.50
CA LYS A 96 11.56 -3.56 -13.95
C LYS A 96 11.42 -2.06 -13.62
N VAL A 97 12.33 -1.57 -12.76
CA VAL A 97 12.62 -0.14 -12.59
C VAL A 97 13.39 0.35 -13.83
N LEU A 98 12.85 1.34 -14.55
CA LEU A 98 13.40 1.77 -15.85
C LEU A 98 14.21 3.05 -15.81
N ALA A 99 13.97 3.94 -14.84
CA ALA A 99 14.73 5.18 -14.72
C ALA A 99 14.65 5.74 -13.30
N ASN A 100 15.78 6.29 -12.86
CA ASN A 100 15.91 7.06 -11.64
C ASN A 100 16.03 8.54 -12.07
N GLU A 101 14.95 9.31 -11.99
CA GLU A 101 14.98 10.77 -12.21
C GLU A 101 14.92 11.43 -10.83
N GLY A 102 16.09 11.60 -10.20
CA GLY A 102 16.19 12.15 -8.85
C GLY A 102 15.73 11.15 -7.77
N GLU A 103 14.77 11.55 -6.95
CA GLU A 103 14.27 10.77 -5.80
C GLU A 103 13.09 9.84 -6.17
N LYS A 104 12.45 10.06 -7.32
CA LYS A 104 11.33 9.24 -7.81
C LYS A 104 11.81 8.11 -8.71
N ARG A 105 11.22 6.92 -8.51
CA ARG A 105 11.45 5.74 -9.35
C ARG A 105 10.23 5.49 -10.24
N ALA A 106 10.49 5.09 -11.48
CA ALA A 106 9.45 4.66 -12.41
C ALA A 106 9.34 3.13 -12.42
N TYR A 107 8.15 2.62 -12.09
CA TYR A 107 7.77 1.21 -12.05
C TYR A 107 6.83 0.92 -13.22
N ILE A 108 6.98 -0.24 -13.88
CA ILE A 108 6.12 -0.63 -14.99
C ILE A 108 5.35 -1.91 -14.69
N TYR A 109 4.07 -1.87 -15.02
CA TYR A 109 3.16 -3.00 -14.94
C TYR A 109 2.70 -3.34 -16.35
N ALA A 110 2.93 -4.59 -16.78
CA ALA A 110 2.40 -5.09 -18.02
C ALA A 110 0.94 -5.48 -17.78
N LEU A 111 0.00 -4.79 -18.43
CA LEU A 111 -1.41 -5.07 -18.25
C LEU A 111 -1.84 -6.16 -19.26
N PRO A 112 -2.64 -7.15 -18.83
CA PRO A 112 -3.10 -8.23 -19.68
C PRO A 112 -4.03 -7.71 -20.80
N THR A 113 -3.77 -8.14 -22.04
CA THR A 113 -4.56 -7.78 -23.23
C THR A 113 -6.02 -8.25 -23.19
N ASP A 114 -6.29 -9.22 -22.32
CA ASP A 114 -7.57 -9.95 -22.27
C ASP A 114 -8.57 -9.28 -21.31
N VAL A 115 -8.14 -8.19 -20.65
CA VAL A 115 -8.93 -7.45 -19.68
C VAL A 115 -9.49 -6.19 -20.33
N ASN A 116 -10.81 -6.07 -20.33
CA ASN A 116 -11.48 -4.87 -20.82
C ASN A 116 -11.43 -3.77 -19.75
N TYR A 117 -10.55 -2.78 -19.94
CA TYR A 117 -10.32 -1.63 -19.03
C TYR A 117 -11.52 -0.64 -18.92
N GLY A 118 -12.74 -1.10 -19.18
CA GLY A 118 -13.95 -0.29 -19.07
C GLY A 118 -14.29 0.08 -17.62
N SER A 119 -15.13 1.10 -17.48
CA SER A 119 -15.50 1.80 -16.23
C SER A 119 -16.12 0.96 -15.10
N ALA A 120 -16.31 -0.34 -15.29
CA ALA A 120 -16.88 -1.24 -14.29
C ALA A 120 -15.83 -1.99 -13.47
N GLN A 121 -14.57 -2.03 -13.92
CA GLN A 121 -13.52 -2.81 -13.28
C GLN A 121 -12.71 -1.96 -12.31
N LYS A 122 -12.56 -2.46 -11.07
CA LYS A 122 -11.81 -1.79 -10.02
C LYS A 122 -10.39 -2.33 -9.97
N TRP A 123 -9.43 -1.43 -10.15
CA TRP A 123 -8.01 -1.74 -10.03
C TRP A 123 -7.52 -1.25 -8.68
N MET A 124 -6.83 -2.10 -7.94
CA MET A 124 -6.21 -1.75 -6.66
C MET A 124 -4.71 -1.86 -6.77
N LEU A 125 -4.02 -0.74 -6.60
CA LEU A 125 -2.57 -0.69 -6.48
C LEU A 125 -2.21 -0.53 -5.00
N PHE A 126 -1.36 -1.40 -4.50
CA PHE A 126 -0.83 -1.31 -3.14
C PHE A 126 0.50 -0.56 -3.17
N ILE A 127 0.64 0.52 -2.41
CA ILE A 127 1.89 1.28 -2.31
C ILE A 127 2.22 1.42 -0.83
N ASP A 128 3.29 0.76 -0.39
CA ASP A 128 3.66 0.67 1.04
C ASP A 128 2.47 0.19 1.91
N GLN A 129 1.86 1.08 2.69
CA GLN A 129 0.69 0.80 3.54
C GLN A 129 -0.64 1.33 2.97
N ASP A 130 -0.59 2.07 1.86
CA ASP A 130 -1.76 2.68 1.23
C ASP A 130 -2.35 1.83 0.10
N GLN A 131 -3.66 1.99 -0.11
CA GLN A 131 -4.39 1.33 -1.20
C GLN A 131 -4.93 2.39 -2.15
N LEU A 132 -4.58 2.26 -3.42
CA LEU A 132 -5.03 3.17 -4.46
C LEU A 132 -6.05 2.46 -5.36
N GLU A 133 -7.31 2.90 -5.29
CA GLU A 133 -8.38 2.48 -6.19
C GLU A 133 -8.30 3.30 -7.49
N ILE A 134 -7.91 2.66 -8.58
CA ILE A 134 -7.82 3.25 -9.92
C ILE A 134 -9.13 2.96 -10.66
N ASN A 135 -9.80 4.03 -11.08
CA ASN A 135 -11.04 4.00 -11.86
C ASN A 135 -10.78 4.55 -13.26
N PHE A 136 -11.27 3.85 -14.29
CA PHE A 136 -11.16 4.20 -15.70
C PHE A 136 -12.45 4.83 -16.24
#